data_AF-S3C2F3-F1
#
_entry.id   AF-S3C2F3-F1
#
_cell.length_a   1.000
_cell.length_b   1.000
_cell.length_c   1.000
_cell.angle_alpha   90.00
_cell.angle_beta   90.00
_cell.angle_gamma   90.00
#
_symmetry.space_group_name_H-M   'P 1'
#
loop_
_entity.id
_entity.type
_entity.pdbx_description
1 polymer ?
#
loop_
_entity_poly.entity_id
_entity_poly.type
_entity_poly.pdbx_seq_one_letter_code
_entity_poly.pdbx_strand_id
1 'polypeptide(L)'
;MAPVTHNPSKSRAYSQSQAKYLKQGRRNYGMKWYEDAVLMLNNRNIYVSCDRKYKRRQAALRQHEKQVDGVWFPQGICDPAWKKRWDAIIYDMQLSALELQETSSIPADDASTADAGYDAQHDQSGYSTFVGTPESLPELPSATDKPQERLEYDRQTLGWNLEEYYYNKCLLDARLTADERSRLEDAIGNQKYQAEVDKIEKLKEQCDSSTLPRDSVAFERIFEAFRRQSIRLTRLQSGESFDVVDKDFHAAVLKAEEEEARADRLRERGPKTRDELEEKLLLWERFGLVIAEHDSLVALYKFKPIHRPLSGDDNSSSGYQYLNLCRWTPATRPQPTLAEMEALVKAWREGLILNEKEIRRLVEMYGFGSSPTHQRQRAPSRPSASPKSKPDAHSNSKKRPYPSPNTQAAKRPRQYHAPQKTKSMQRELQNLNSGFSWWPSGHTSNTAEMPRYRSGRSR
;
A
#
# COMPACT_ATOMS: atom_id res chain seq x y z
N MET A 1 11.97 -4.37 -17.22
CA MET A 1 10.84 -3.93 -16.39
C MET A 1 9.55 -4.23 -17.14
N ALA A 2 8.77 -5.21 -16.68
CA ALA A 2 7.45 -5.47 -17.26
C ALA A 2 6.46 -4.38 -16.78
N PRO A 3 5.57 -3.88 -17.66
CA PRO A 3 4.58 -2.89 -17.27
C PRO A 3 3.67 -3.48 -16.18
N VAL A 4 3.49 -2.70 -15.10
CA VAL A 4 2.61 -3.05 -14.00
C VAL A 4 1.18 -3.20 -14.55
N THR A 5 0.70 -4.44 -14.65
CA THR A 5 -0.70 -4.72 -14.92
C THR A 5 -1.47 -4.45 -13.63
N HIS A 6 -1.87 -3.18 -13.43
CA HIS A 6 -2.98 -2.89 -12.56
C HIS A 6 -4.16 -3.71 -13.10
N ASN A 7 -4.68 -4.66 -12.33
CA ASN A 7 -5.84 -5.45 -12.75
C ASN A 7 -7.06 -4.52 -12.77
N PRO A 8 -7.41 -3.90 -13.90
CA PRO A 8 -8.38 -2.79 -13.96
C PRO A 8 -9.78 -3.30 -13.64
N SER A 9 -9.97 -4.62 -13.81
CA SER A 9 -11.17 -5.39 -13.61
C SER A 9 -11.74 -5.25 -12.20
N LYS A 10 -10.89 -5.26 -11.16
CA LYS A 10 -11.32 -5.12 -9.78
C LYS A 10 -11.81 -3.68 -9.50
N SER A 11 -10.99 -2.67 -9.80
CA SER A 11 -11.35 -1.25 -9.65
C SER A 11 -12.64 -0.87 -10.40
N ARG A 12 -12.84 -1.42 -11.60
CA ARG A 12 -14.04 -1.17 -12.42
C ARG A 12 -15.29 -1.83 -11.84
N ALA A 13 -15.20 -3.07 -11.35
CA ALA A 13 -16.31 -3.74 -10.69
C ALA A 13 -16.74 -3.01 -9.39
N TYR A 14 -15.79 -2.39 -8.68
CA TYR A 14 -16.10 -1.66 -7.45
C TYR A 14 -16.80 -0.34 -7.69
N SER A 15 -16.33 0.45 -8.66
CA SER A 15 -17.02 1.65 -9.11
C SER A 15 -18.47 1.34 -9.53
N GLN A 16 -18.69 0.18 -10.17
CA GLN A 16 -20.04 -0.30 -10.50
C GLN A 16 -20.87 -0.66 -9.27
N SER A 17 -20.31 -1.34 -8.26
CA SER A 17 -21.02 -1.69 -7.03
C SER A 17 -21.44 -0.45 -6.21
N GLN A 18 -20.54 0.52 -6.05
CA GLN A 18 -20.82 1.78 -5.37
C GLN A 18 -21.85 2.61 -6.16
N ALA A 19 -21.70 2.71 -7.48
CA ALA A 19 -22.65 3.42 -8.32
C ALA A 19 -24.05 2.79 -8.27
N LYS A 20 -24.14 1.45 -8.27
CA LYS A 20 -25.41 0.73 -8.14
C LYS A 20 -26.06 1.00 -6.78
N TYR A 21 -25.30 0.93 -5.69
CA TYR A 21 -25.75 1.26 -4.33
C TYR A 21 -26.32 2.68 -4.27
N LEU A 22 -25.53 3.68 -4.71
CA LEU A 22 -25.94 5.09 -4.68
C LEU A 22 -27.13 5.37 -5.60
N LYS A 23 -27.21 4.73 -6.78
CA LYS A 23 -28.34 4.87 -7.70
C LYS A 23 -29.62 4.30 -7.09
N GLN A 24 -29.54 3.14 -6.44
CA GLN A 24 -30.69 2.53 -5.78
C GLN A 24 -31.16 3.39 -4.60
N GLY A 25 -30.23 3.85 -3.75
CA GLY A 25 -30.57 4.72 -2.64
C GLY A 25 -31.14 6.07 -3.09
N ARG A 26 -30.63 6.67 -4.17
CA ARG A 26 -31.22 7.87 -4.79
C ARG A 26 -32.67 7.65 -5.23
N ARG A 27 -32.98 6.48 -5.80
CA ARG A 27 -34.34 6.14 -6.25
C ARG A 27 -35.30 5.96 -5.07
N ASN A 28 -34.83 5.37 -3.97
CA ASN A 28 -35.66 5.04 -2.82
C ASN A 28 -35.79 6.21 -1.82
N TYR A 29 -34.72 6.98 -1.62
CA TYR A 29 -34.57 7.97 -0.54
C TYR A 29 -34.40 9.41 -1.06
N GLY A 30 -34.37 9.61 -2.37
CA GLY A 30 -34.30 10.92 -3.00
C GLY A 30 -32.89 11.53 -3.08
N MET A 31 -32.84 12.77 -3.59
CA MET A 31 -31.59 13.47 -3.89
C MET A 31 -30.77 13.83 -2.65
N LYS A 32 -31.43 14.28 -1.57
CA LYS A 32 -30.77 14.67 -0.34
C LYS A 32 -29.97 13.51 0.27
N TRP A 33 -30.59 12.33 0.34
CA TRP A 33 -29.89 11.11 0.81
C TRP A 33 -28.66 10.81 -0.05
N TYR A 34 -28.78 10.93 -1.38
CA TYR A 34 -27.68 10.68 -2.30
C TYR A 34 -26.50 11.64 -2.06
N GLU A 35 -26.78 12.94 -1.91
CA GLU A 35 -25.76 13.96 -1.63
C GLU A 35 -25.06 13.68 -0.30
N ASP A 36 -25.83 13.39 0.75
CA ASP A 36 -25.30 13.06 2.08
C ASP A 36 -24.45 11.77 2.05
N ALA A 37 -24.90 10.73 1.33
CA ALA A 37 -24.18 9.47 1.18
C ALA A 37 -22.87 9.63 0.40
N VAL A 38 -22.89 10.39 -0.70
CA VAL A 38 -21.68 10.72 -1.47
C VAL A 38 -20.70 11.51 -0.62
N LEU A 39 -21.18 12.55 0.07
CA LEU A 39 -20.35 13.36 0.95
C LEU A 39 -19.74 12.53 2.07
N MET A 40 -20.52 11.64 2.69
CA MET A 40 -20.06 10.74 3.74
C MET A 40 -18.96 9.80 3.23
N LEU A 41 -19.18 9.13 2.10
CA LEU A 41 -18.23 8.16 1.54
C LEU A 41 -16.94 8.84 1.02
N ASN A 42 -17.04 10.04 0.45
CA ASN A 42 -15.90 10.79 -0.04
C ASN A 42 -15.05 11.36 1.10
N ASN A 43 -15.68 11.80 2.18
CA ASN A 43 -15.00 12.41 3.32
C ASN A 43 -14.64 11.39 4.42
N ARG A 44 -14.83 10.10 4.19
CA ARG A 44 -14.44 9.06 5.13
C ARG A 44 -12.91 9.04 5.24
N ASN A 45 -12.39 9.24 6.45
CA ASN A 45 -10.99 9.00 6.73
C ASN A 45 -10.77 7.48 6.86
N ILE A 46 -10.30 6.88 5.76
CA ILE A 46 -10.05 5.43 5.67
C ILE A 46 -8.80 4.98 6.43
N TYR A 47 -7.98 5.90 6.92
CA TYR A 47 -6.69 5.60 7.55
C TYR A 47 -6.78 5.46 9.07
N VAL A 48 -7.88 5.91 9.68
CA VAL A 48 -8.10 5.82 11.13
C VAL A 48 -9.06 4.67 11.45
N SER A 49 -8.77 3.94 12.53
CA SER A 49 -9.59 2.80 12.96
C SER A 49 -11.02 3.20 13.35
N CYS A 50 -11.23 4.44 13.80
CA CYS A 50 -12.53 4.95 14.22
C CYS A 50 -12.77 6.39 13.70
N ASP A 51 -13.27 6.52 12.47
CA ASP A 51 -13.75 7.81 11.96
C ASP A 51 -15.12 8.14 12.57
N ARG A 52 -15.10 8.88 13.69
CA ARG A 52 -16.31 9.34 14.39
C ARG A 52 -17.20 10.24 13.53
N LYS A 53 -16.63 11.04 12.62
CA LYS A 53 -17.42 11.93 11.74
C LYS A 53 -18.19 11.10 10.73
N TYR A 54 -17.52 10.13 10.11
CA TYR A 54 -18.16 9.16 9.23
C TYR A 54 -19.27 8.39 9.94
N LYS A 55 -19.02 7.81 11.13
CA LYS A 55 -20.06 7.06 11.86
C LYS A 55 -21.27 7.91 12.25
N ARG A 56 -21.08 9.19 12.59
CA ARG A 56 -22.21 10.13 12.83
C ARG A 56 -23.03 10.39 11.56
N ARG A 57 -22.37 10.59 10.41
CA ARG A 57 -23.06 10.78 9.12
C ARG A 57 -23.80 9.52 8.70
N GLN A 58 -23.18 8.36 8.87
CA GLN A 58 -23.80 7.05 8.63
C GLN A 58 -25.07 6.91 9.48
N ALA A 59 -25.00 7.21 10.79
CA ALA A 59 -26.17 7.19 11.66
C ALA A 59 -27.27 8.16 11.23
N ALA A 60 -26.92 9.37 10.77
CA ALA A 60 -27.88 10.34 10.25
C ALA A 60 -28.58 9.83 8.97
N LEU A 61 -27.85 9.16 8.06
CA LEU A 61 -28.45 8.50 6.90
C LEU A 61 -29.44 7.40 7.32
N ARG A 62 -29.10 6.58 8.31
CA ARG A 62 -30.02 5.55 8.83
C ARG A 62 -31.28 6.16 9.44
N GLN A 63 -31.20 7.33 10.07
CA GLN A 63 -32.38 8.03 10.55
C GLN A 63 -33.27 8.51 9.40
N HIS A 64 -32.68 9.09 8.35
CA HIS A 64 -33.42 9.51 7.15
C HIS A 64 -34.09 8.31 6.46
N GLU A 65 -33.38 7.19 6.31
CA GLU A 65 -33.95 5.96 5.73
C GLU A 65 -35.13 5.43 6.55
N LYS A 66 -35.01 5.39 7.88
CA LYS A 66 -36.12 4.96 8.77
C LYS A 66 -37.37 5.82 8.61
N GLN A 67 -37.20 7.13 8.38
CA GLN A 67 -38.32 8.04 8.13
C GLN A 67 -39.01 7.75 6.80
N VAL A 68 -38.24 7.52 5.73
CA VAL A 68 -38.78 7.24 4.39
C VAL A 68 -39.39 5.84 4.31
N ASP A 69 -38.76 4.83 4.91
CA ASP A 69 -39.24 3.44 4.92
C ASP A 69 -40.46 3.24 5.86
N GLY A 70 -40.90 4.30 6.57
CA GLY A 70 -42.02 4.24 7.50
C GLY A 70 -41.80 3.26 8.65
N VAL A 71 -40.54 3.11 9.10
CA VAL A 71 -40.15 2.25 10.23
C VAL A 71 -39.65 3.09 11.41
N TRP A 72 -40.21 4.28 11.57
CA TRP A 72 -39.92 5.19 12.65
C TRP A 72 -41.18 5.37 13.51
N PHE A 73 -41.17 4.77 14.70
CA PHE A 73 -42.31 4.76 15.64
C PHE A 73 -41.87 5.39 16.98
N PRO A 74 -41.78 6.73 17.08
CA PRO A 74 -41.29 7.39 18.27
C PRO A 74 -42.13 7.11 19.53
N GLN A 75 -43.41 6.77 19.37
CA GLN A 75 -44.32 6.40 20.48
C GLN A 75 -44.49 4.88 20.65
N GLY A 76 -43.63 4.07 20.03
CA GLY A 76 -43.70 2.62 20.16
C GLY A 76 -44.88 2.00 19.41
N ILE A 77 -45.48 0.96 19.99
CA ILE A 77 -46.68 0.28 19.44
C ILE A 77 -47.92 1.19 19.47
N CYS A 78 -47.93 2.22 20.31
CA CYS A 78 -49.05 3.17 20.35
C CYS A 78 -48.97 4.23 19.24
N ASP A 79 -47.91 4.23 18.44
CA ASP A 79 -47.71 5.23 17.39
C ASP A 79 -48.76 5.07 16.27
N PRO A 80 -49.44 6.15 15.84
CA PRO A 80 -50.42 6.09 14.75
C PRO A 80 -49.84 5.52 13.45
N ALA A 81 -48.55 5.77 13.16
CA ALA A 81 -47.90 5.22 11.98
C ALA A 81 -47.72 3.70 12.09
N TRP A 82 -47.46 3.18 13.30
CA TRP A 82 -47.44 1.73 13.53
C TRP A 82 -48.84 1.13 13.35
N LYS A 83 -49.88 1.73 13.93
CA LYS A 83 -51.26 1.22 13.80
C LYS A 83 -51.69 1.07 12.34
N LYS A 84 -51.43 2.09 11.52
CA LYS A 84 -51.69 2.02 10.08
C LYS A 84 -50.93 0.88 9.38
N ARG A 85 -49.66 0.65 9.76
CA ARG A 85 -48.85 -0.45 9.20
C ARG A 85 -49.36 -1.80 9.67
N TRP A 86 -49.79 -1.91 10.91
CA TRP A 86 -50.36 -3.11 11.49
C TRP A 86 -51.66 -3.51 10.79
N ASP A 87 -52.56 -2.56 10.51
CA ASP A 87 -53.79 -2.81 9.75
C ASP A 87 -53.49 -3.38 8.36
N ALA A 88 -52.45 -2.86 7.68
CA ALA A 88 -52.00 -3.39 6.40
C ALA A 88 -51.43 -4.82 6.51
N ILE A 89 -50.66 -5.12 7.57
CA ILE A 89 -50.16 -6.47 7.83
C ILE A 89 -51.31 -7.46 8.06
N ILE A 90 -52.31 -7.07 8.85
CA ILE A 90 -53.50 -7.90 9.07
C ILE A 90 -54.20 -8.18 7.74
N TYR A 91 -54.42 -7.14 6.93
CA TYR A 91 -55.06 -7.28 5.63
C TYR A 91 -54.30 -8.25 4.72
N ASP A 92 -52.97 -8.12 4.62
CA ASP A 92 -52.13 -9.02 3.83
C ASP A 92 -52.18 -10.48 4.33
N MET A 93 -52.18 -10.68 5.65
CA MET A 93 -52.30 -12.01 6.27
C MET A 93 -53.65 -12.66 5.95
N GLN A 94 -54.74 -11.89 6.00
CA GLN A 94 -56.07 -12.37 5.65
C GLN A 94 -56.16 -12.75 4.17
N LEU A 95 -55.58 -11.94 3.30
CA LEU A 95 -55.54 -12.20 1.86
C LEU A 95 -54.77 -13.49 1.55
N SER A 96 -53.59 -13.68 2.17
CA SER A 96 -52.79 -14.91 2.00
C SER A 96 -53.51 -16.16 2.52
N ALA A 97 -54.31 -16.03 3.59
CA ALA A 97 -55.10 -17.14 4.12
C ALA A 97 -56.23 -17.56 3.16
N LEU A 98 -56.83 -16.61 2.43
CA LEU A 98 -57.88 -16.88 1.43
C LEU A 98 -57.30 -17.55 0.17
N GLU A 99 -56.15 -17.11 -0.33
CA GLU A 99 -55.48 -17.72 -1.49
C GLU A 99 -55.09 -19.19 -1.24
N LEU A 100 -54.72 -19.54 0.01
CA LEU A 100 -54.44 -20.93 0.40
C LEU A 100 -55.71 -21.81 0.44
N GLN A 101 -56.89 -21.24 0.71
CA GLN A 101 -58.15 -21.98 0.66
C GLN A 101 -58.61 -22.26 -0.79
N GLU A 102 -58.42 -21.30 -1.70
CA GLU A 102 -58.77 -21.47 -3.12
C GLU A 102 -57.87 -22.51 -3.80
N THR A 103 -56.58 -22.53 -3.49
CA THR A 103 -55.63 -23.52 -4.04
C THR A 103 -55.76 -24.92 -3.44
N SER A 104 -56.35 -25.05 -2.24
CA SER A 104 -56.70 -26.34 -1.63
C SER A 104 -58.00 -26.94 -2.19
N SER A 105 -58.74 -26.20 -3.03
CA SER A 105 -60.00 -26.64 -3.65
C SER A 105 -59.76 -27.21 -5.06
N ILE A 106 -58.80 -28.14 -5.20
CA ILE A 106 -58.72 -29.00 -6.38
C ILE A 106 -59.89 -29.99 -6.29
N PRO A 107 -60.78 -30.08 -7.29
CA PRO A 107 -61.90 -31.02 -7.24
C PRO A 107 -61.35 -32.44 -7.21
N ALA A 108 -61.73 -33.19 -6.17
CA ALA A 108 -61.60 -34.63 -6.16
C ALA A 108 -62.62 -35.22 -7.14
N ASP A 109 -62.35 -35.14 -8.44
CA ASP A 109 -63.15 -35.82 -9.45
C ASP A 109 -62.50 -37.15 -9.84
N ASP A 110 -63.21 -38.18 -9.39
CA ASP A 110 -63.40 -39.52 -9.93
C ASP A 110 -62.23 -40.49 -10.09
N ALA A 111 -62.34 -41.53 -9.27
CA ALA A 111 -61.69 -42.81 -9.41
C ALA A 111 -62.03 -43.51 -10.73
N SER A 112 -61.03 -44.14 -11.36
CA SER A 112 -61.23 -45.42 -12.04
C SER A 112 -59.97 -46.27 -11.98
N THR A 113 -59.98 -47.19 -11.01
CA THR A 113 -59.65 -48.62 -11.12
C THR A 113 -58.59 -49.09 -12.12
N ALA A 114 -57.43 -49.51 -11.59
CA ALA A 114 -56.74 -50.78 -11.91
C ALA A 114 -55.65 -50.97 -10.85
N ASP A 115 -55.87 -51.83 -9.85
CA ASP A 115 -55.42 -53.22 -9.87
C ASP A 115 -53.88 -53.35 -9.88
N ALA A 116 -53.32 -53.55 -8.69
CA ALA A 116 -52.16 -54.41 -8.41
C ALA A 116 -51.80 -54.23 -6.93
N GLY A 117 -52.16 -55.24 -6.12
CA GLY A 117 -51.84 -55.27 -4.71
C GLY A 117 -50.33 -55.35 -4.46
N TYR A 118 -49.91 -54.84 -3.30
CA TYR A 118 -48.83 -55.45 -2.54
C TYR A 118 -49.09 -55.28 -1.05
N ASP A 119 -49.05 -56.44 -0.43
CA ASP A 119 -49.09 -56.79 0.97
C ASP A 119 -47.91 -56.15 1.74
N ALA A 120 -48.20 -55.49 2.86
CA ALA A 120 -47.20 -55.25 3.91
C ALA A 120 -47.90 -54.90 5.22
N GLN A 121 -48.19 -55.96 5.97
CA GLN A 121 -48.30 -56.00 7.42
C GLN A 121 -47.37 -54.97 8.10
N HIS A 122 -47.91 -54.14 8.99
CA HIS A 122 -47.18 -53.83 10.21
C HIS A 122 -48.11 -53.66 11.40
N ASP A 123 -47.91 -54.60 12.30
CA ASP A 123 -48.44 -54.77 13.64
C ASP A 123 -48.22 -53.56 14.57
N GLN A 124 -49.21 -53.37 15.44
CA GLN A 124 -49.14 -53.21 16.90
C GLN A 124 -48.46 -52.00 17.56
N SER A 125 -49.17 -51.58 18.63
CA SER A 125 -48.65 -51.10 19.92
C SER A 125 -48.14 -49.65 19.95
N GLY A 126 -48.58 -48.77 20.85
CA GLY A 126 -49.38 -48.96 22.05
C GLY A 126 -49.63 -47.60 22.69
N TYR A 127 -50.64 -47.54 23.55
CA TYR A 127 -50.94 -46.41 24.41
C TYR A 127 -49.71 -46.08 25.28
N SER A 128 -48.98 -45.01 24.94
CA SER A 128 -47.95 -44.43 25.79
C SER A 128 -48.61 -43.44 26.75
N THR A 129 -48.93 -43.94 27.94
CA THR A 129 -49.42 -43.15 29.09
C THR A 129 -48.25 -42.49 29.82
N PHE A 130 -47.39 -41.77 29.09
CA PHE A 130 -46.39 -40.90 29.71
C PHE A 130 -47.03 -39.54 29.98
N VAL A 131 -47.25 -39.26 31.27
CA VAL A 131 -47.48 -37.90 31.77
C VAL A 131 -46.30 -37.07 31.28
N GLY A 132 -46.57 -36.17 30.32
CA GLY A 132 -45.55 -35.32 29.72
C GLY A 132 -44.78 -34.60 30.80
N THR A 133 -43.50 -34.93 30.92
CA THR A 133 -42.52 -34.11 31.62
C THR A 133 -42.73 -32.68 31.14
N PRO A 134 -42.89 -31.67 32.02
CA PRO A 134 -43.05 -30.30 31.57
C PRO A 134 -41.91 -29.98 30.61
N GLU A 135 -42.29 -29.72 29.37
CA GLU A 135 -41.39 -29.46 28.25
C GLU A 135 -40.37 -28.43 28.74
N SER A 136 -39.13 -28.88 28.91
CA SER A 136 -38.04 -28.05 29.37
C SER A 136 -37.95 -26.85 28.44
N LEU A 137 -38.10 -25.64 28.98
CA LEU A 137 -38.00 -24.39 28.23
C LEU A 137 -36.79 -24.48 27.27
N PRO A 138 -36.96 -24.14 25.98
CA PRO A 138 -35.89 -24.25 25.01
C PRO A 138 -34.64 -23.52 25.52
N GLU A 139 -33.49 -24.19 25.46
CA GLU A 139 -32.21 -23.59 25.86
C GLU A 139 -32.03 -22.25 25.15
N LEU A 140 -31.59 -21.24 25.90
CA LEU A 140 -31.43 -19.87 25.40
C LEU A 140 -30.57 -19.91 24.12
N PRO A 141 -31.09 -19.55 22.93
CA PRO A 141 -30.28 -19.53 21.74
C PRO A 141 -29.11 -18.57 21.96
N SER A 142 -27.89 -19.03 21.68
CA SER A 142 -26.68 -18.22 21.78
C SER A 142 -26.92 -16.91 21.04
N ALA A 143 -26.82 -15.79 21.77
CA ALA A 143 -27.42 -14.50 21.40
C ALA A 143 -26.84 -13.85 20.13
N THR A 144 -25.91 -14.48 19.42
CA THR A 144 -25.15 -13.85 18.33
C THR A 144 -25.51 -14.34 16.92
N ASP A 145 -25.98 -15.56 16.74
CA ASP A 145 -25.89 -16.15 15.39
C ASP A 145 -27.19 -16.06 14.58
N LYS A 146 -28.35 -15.95 15.23
CA LYS A 146 -29.65 -15.94 14.55
C LYS A 146 -30.67 -15.03 15.23
N PRO A 147 -30.72 -13.73 14.86
CA PRO A 147 -31.59 -12.77 15.51
C PRO A 147 -33.09 -13.09 15.35
N GLN A 148 -33.48 -13.81 14.30
CA GLN A 148 -34.85 -14.29 14.11
C GLN A 148 -35.22 -15.38 15.11
N GLU A 149 -34.33 -16.33 15.39
CA GLU A 149 -34.57 -17.37 16.42
C GLU A 149 -34.69 -16.72 17.81
N ARG A 150 -33.91 -15.67 18.06
CA ARG A 150 -34.05 -14.88 19.29
C ARG A 150 -35.41 -14.20 19.39
N LEU A 151 -35.91 -13.64 18.29
CA LEU A 151 -37.23 -13.02 18.24
C LEU A 151 -38.36 -14.02 18.57
N GLU A 152 -38.28 -15.25 18.04
CA GLU A 152 -39.25 -16.30 18.35
C GLU A 152 -39.13 -16.78 19.80
N TYR A 153 -37.91 -16.90 20.33
CA TYR A 153 -37.69 -17.20 21.73
C TYR A 153 -38.31 -16.12 22.64
N ASP A 154 -38.06 -14.85 22.34
CA ASP A 154 -38.60 -13.72 23.11
C ASP A 154 -40.13 -13.68 23.00
N ARG A 155 -40.71 -14.00 21.84
CA ARG A 155 -42.17 -14.16 21.67
C ARG A 155 -42.75 -15.22 22.62
N GLN A 156 -42.14 -16.40 22.67
CA GLN A 156 -42.60 -17.51 23.51
C GLN A 156 -42.44 -17.22 25.00
N THR A 157 -41.30 -16.63 25.39
CA THR A 157 -40.95 -16.42 26.79
C THR A 157 -41.58 -15.17 27.40
N LEU A 158 -41.74 -14.09 26.64
CA LEU A 158 -42.35 -12.85 27.10
C LEU A 158 -43.86 -12.82 26.87
N GLY A 159 -44.42 -13.84 26.20
CA GLY A 159 -45.84 -13.94 25.92
C GLY A 159 -46.36 -12.83 25.01
N TRP A 160 -45.53 -12.39 24.05
CA TRP A 160 -45.91 -11.31 23.14
C TRP A 160 -47.15 -11.68 22.34
N ASN A 161 -48.10 -10.76 22.29
CA ASN A 161 -49.23 -10.90 21.40
C ASN A 161 -48.79 -10.73 19.93
N LEU A 162 -49.69 -11.01 18.99
CA LEU A 162 -49.36 -11.00 17.57
C LEU A 162 -48.86 -9.62 17.12
N GLU A 163 -49.51 -8.53 17.56
CA GLU A 163 -49.12 -7.17 17.23
C GLU A 163 -47.71 -6.83 17.75
N GLU A 164 -47.42 -7.16 19.02
CA GLU A 164 -46.11 -6.96 19.64
C GLU A 164 -45.01 -7.75 18.92
N TYR A 165 -45.28 -8.99 18.54
CA TYR A 165 -44.35 -9.80 17.77
C TYR A 165 -44.03 -9.16 16.42
N TYR A 166 -45.05 -8.76 15.64
CA TYR A 166 -44.82 -8.13 14.33
C TYR A 166 -44.19 -6.74 14.44
N TYR A 167 -44.46 -6.00 15.52
CA TYR A 167 -43.78 -4.75 15.82
C TYR A 167 -42.28 -4.98 15.99
N ASN A 168 -41.90 -5.90 16.88
CA ASN A 168 -40.50 -6.23 17.13
C ASN A 168 -39.84 -6.84 15.89
N LYS A 169 -40.56 -7.64 15.11
CA LYS A 169 -40.12 -8.16 13.81
C LYS A 169 -39.77 -7.04 12.83
N CYS A 170 -40.67 -6.07 12.65
CA CYS A 170 -40.43 -4.92 11.77
C CYS A 170 -39.21 -4.11 12.20
N LEU A 171 -39.03 -3.88 13.51
CA LEU A 171 -37.86 -3.17 14.03
C LEU A 171 -36.57 -3.97 13.81
N LEU A 172 -36.62 -5.28 13.98
CA LEU A 172 -35.49 -6.16 13.75
C LEU A 172 -35.08 -6.15 12.27
N ASP A 173 -36.03 -6.34 11.36
CA ASP A 173 -35.77 -6.35 9.91
C ASP A 173 -35.17 -5.03 9.44
N ALA A 174 -35.68 -3.90 9.95
CA ALA A 174 -35.12 -2.58 9.65
C ALA A 174 -33.70 -2.40 10.22
N ARG A 175 -33.42 -2.93 11.41
CA ARG A 175 -32.06 -2.93 11.99
C ARG A 175 -31.11 -3.78 11.15
N LEU A 176 -31.49 -5.00 10.78
CA LEU A 176 -30.66 -5.88 9.96
C LEU A 176 -30.34 -5.27 8.60
N THR A 177 -31.35 -4.67 7.96
CA THR A 177 -31.18 -3.95 6.69
C THR A 177 -30.23 -2.76 6.85
N ALA A 178 -30.37 -1.98 7.93
CA ALA A 178 -29.48 -0.85 8.24
C ALA A 178 -28.04 -1.30 8.49
N ASP A 179 -27.85 -2.41 9.21
CA ASP A 179 -26.54 -3.00 9.51
C ASP A 179 -25.88 -3.51 8.23
N GLU A 180 -26.63 -4.20 7.35
CA GLU A 180 -26.12 -4.67 6.06
C GLU A 180 -25.67 -3.51 5.17
N ARG A 181 -26.48 -2.45 5.06
CA ARG A 181 -26.08 -1.24 4.31
C ARG A 181 -24.83 -0.59 4.90
N SER A 182 -24.76 -0.51 6.22
CA SER A 182 -23.58 0.04 6.92
C SER A 182 -22.33 -0.80 6.67
N ARG A 183 -22.46 -2.13 6.62
CA ARG A 183 -21.37 -3.06 6.25
C ARG A 183 -20.91 -2.85 4.81
N LEU A 184 -21.83 -2.65 3.86
CA LEU A 184 -21.48 -2.37 2.47
C LEU A 184 -20.70 -1.06 2.33
N GLU A 185 -21.12 -0.01 3.03
CA GLU A 185 -20.40 1.27 3.06
C GLU A 185 -19.03 1.16 3.75
N ASP A 186 -18.96 0.39 4.84
CA ASP A 186 -17.71 0.08 5.54
C ASP A 186 -16.75 -0.68 4.61
N ALA A 187 -17.26 -1.65 3.85
CA ALA A 187 -16.49 -2.43 2.89
C ALA A 187 -15.90 -1.56 1.76
N ILE A 188 -16.64 -0.56 1.25
CA ILE A 188 -16.14 0.37 0.22
C ILE A 188 -14.87 1.10 0.69
N GLY A 189 -14.88 1.66 1.90
CA GLY A 189 -13.69 2.35 2.42
C GLY A 189 -12.56 1.39 2.84
N ASN A 190 -12.90 0.21 3.39
CA ASN A 190 -11.90 -0.79 3.75
C ASN A 190 -11.15 -1.30 2.51
N GLN A 191 -11.84 -1.46 1.38
CA GLN A 191 -11.21 -1.83 0.11
C GLN A 191 -10.26 -0.74 -0.41
N LYS A 192 -10.63 0.54 -0.31
CA LYS A 192 -9.74 1.64 -0.71
C LYS A 192 -8.45 1.61 0.11
N TYR A 193 -8.58 1.43 1.43
CA TYR A 193 -7.45 1.30 2.33
C TYR A 193 -6.59 0.09 1.98
N GLN A 194 -7.21 -1.09 1.77
CA GLN A 194 -6.50 -2.30 1.37
C GLN A 194 -5.74 -2.10 0.06
N ALA A 195 -6.33 -1.44 -0.93
CA ALA A 195 -5.65 -1.15 -2.19
C ALA A 195 -4.41 -0.24 -2.04
N GLU A 196 -4.34 0.61 -1.00
CA GLU A 196 -3.12 1.35 -0.67
C GLU A 196 -2.09 0.48 0.05
N VAL A 197 -2.53 -0.37 0.97
CA VAL A 197 -1.67 -1.35 1.64
C VAL A 197 -1.05 -2.30 0.62
N ASP A 198 -1.83 -2.85 -0.31
CA ASP A 198 -1.37 -3.74 -1.38
C ASP A 198 -0.32 -3.06 -2.27
N LYS A 199 -0.42 -1.74 -2.51
CA LYS A 199 0.61 -0.99 -3.27
C LYS A 199 1.93 -0.92 -2.52
N ILE A 200 1.88 -0.71 -1.21
CA ILE A 200 3.07 -0.68 -0.35
C ILE A 200 3.68 -2.07 -0.23
N GLU A 201 2.86 -3.09 -0.03
CA GLU A 201 3.28 -4.49 0.03
C GLU A 201 3.94 -4.91 -1.29
N LYS A 202 3.37 -4.53 -2.44
CA LYS A 202 4.00 -4.78 -3.73
C LYS A 202 5.37 -4.10 -3.87
N LEU A 203 5.52 -2.86 -3.40
CA LEU A 203 6.83 -2.18 -3.41
C LEU A 203 7.83 -2.88 -2.48
N LYS A 204 7.36 -3.36 -1.33
CA LYS A 204 8.17 -4.16 -0.40
C LYS A 204 8.60 -5.48 -1.03
N GLU A 205 7.68 -6.22 -1.65
CA GLU A 205 7.99 -7.45 -2.39
C GLU A 205 9.00 -7.17 -3.52
N GLN A 206 8.87 -6.04 -4.23
CA GLN A 206 9.85 -5.63 -5.22
C GLN A 206 11.23 -5.38 -4.60
N CYS A 207 11.32 -4.78 -3.41
CA CYS A 207 12.58 -4.66 -2.69
C CYS A 207 13.12 -6.04 -2.27
N ASP A 208 12.30 -6.89 -1.67
CA ASP A 208 12.73 -8.17 -1.09
C ASP A 208 13.12 -9.20 -2.16
N SER A 209 12.43 -9.20 -3.30
CA SER A 209 12.70 -10.09 -4.44
C SER A 209 13.71 -9.54 -5.45
N SER A 210 14.18 -8.30 -5.25
CA SER A 210 15.15 -7.67 -6.16
C SER A 210 16.47 -8.43 -6.14
N THR A 211 16.94 -8.84 -7.32
CA THR A 211 18.30 -9.36 -7.52
C THR A 211 19.35 -8.26 -7.62
N LEU A 212 18.91 -6.99 -7.61
CA LEU A 212 19.83 -5.85 -7.68
C LEU A 212 20.65 -5.76 -6.38
N PRO A 213 21.93 -5.34 -6.46
CA PRO A 213 22.71 -5.05 -5.26
C PRO A 213 21.99 -4.02 -4.37
N ARG A 214 22.00 -4.20 -3.05
CA ARG A 214 21.29 -3.32 -2.09
C ARG A 214 21.82 -1.89 -2.05
N ASP A 215 23.07 -1.76 -2.42
CA ASP A 215 23.81 -0.52 -2.64
C ASP A 215 23.52 0.10 -4.01
N SER A 216 22.72 -0.55 -4.87
CA SER A 216 22.52 -0.08 -6.24
C SER A 216 21.61 1.15 -6.37
N VAL A 217 21.83 2.05 -7.36
CA VAL A 217 20.93 3.21 -7.59
C VAL A 217 19.52 2.69 -7.89
N ALA A 218 19.43 1.67 -8.73
CA ALA A 218 18.16 1.07 -9.12
C ALA A 218 17.42 0.46 -7.92
N PHE A 219 18.10 -0.22 -7.01
CA PHE A 219 17.51 -0.71 -5.78
C PHE A 219 17.05 0.44 -4.87
N GLU A 220 17.89 1.46 -4.70
CA GLU A 220 17.58 2.64 -3.89
C GLU A 220 16.33 3.37 -4.38
N ARG A 221 16.13 3.48 -5.70
CA ARG A 221 14.91 4.08 -6.27
C ARG A 221 13.65 3.33 -5.83
N ILE A 222 13.66 2.00 -5.90
CA ILE A 222 12.54 1.15 -5.45
C ILE A 222 12.35 1.30 -3.93
N PHE A 223 13.45 1.25 -3.16
CA PHE A 223 13.42 1.36 -1.72
C PHE A 223 12.90 2.72 -1.22
N GLU A 224 13.34 3.82 -1.83
CA GLU A 224 12.87 5.16 -1.45
C GLU A 224 11.41 5.38 -1.88
N ALA A 225 10.95 4.78 -3.00
CA ALA A 225 9.54 4.77 -3.36
C ALA A 225 8.68 4.03 -2.31
N PHE A 226 9.12 2.85 -1.86
CA PHE A 226 8.52 2.11 -0.75
C PHE A 226 8.48 2.96 0.54
N ARG A 227 9.61 3.59 0.89
CA ARG A 227 9.75 4.41 2.09
C ARG A 227 8.81 5.61 2.08
N ARG A 228 8.74 6.36 0.97
CA ARG A 228 7.83 7.51 0.82
C ARG A 228 6.37 7.11 1.02
N GLN A 229 5.94 6.01 0.41
CA GLN A 229 4.57 5.51 0.56
C GLN A 229 4.30 5.03 2.00
N SER A 230 5.25 4.33 2.62
CA SER A 230 5.12 3.88 4.00
C SER A 230 5.01 5.05 4.98
N ILE A 231 5.88 6.07 4.85
CA ILE A 231 5.82 7.29 5.67
C ILE A 231 4.48 8.00 5.49
N ARG A 232 4.00 8.14 4.24
CA ARG A 232 2.67 8.72 3.95
C ARG A 232 1.57 7.97 4.72
N LEU A 233 1.52 6.64 4.60
CA LEU A 233 0.50 5.83 5.26
C LEU A 233 0.58 5.94 6.80
N THR A 234 1.77 5.85 7.39
CA THR A 234 1.96 5.98 8.85
C THR A 234 1.49 7.34 9.36
N ARG A 235 1.80 8.43 8.66
CA ARG A 235 1.34 9.77 9.04
C ARG A 235 -0.18 9.87 8.97
N LEU A 236 -0.81 9.34 7.92
CA LEU A 236 -2.27 9.31 7.81
C LEU A 236 -2.94 8.47 8.91
N GLN A 237 -2.35 7.33 9.28
CA GLN A 237 -2.81 6.49 10.39
C GLN A 237 -2.69 7.17 11.76
N SER A 238 -1.66 8.01 11.95
CA SER A 238 -1.54 8.84 13.16
C SER A 238 -2.58 9.96 13.25
N GLY A 239 -3.42 10.12 12.22
CA GLY A 239 -4.49 11.12 12.18
C GLY A 239 -4.04 12.50 11.72
N GLU A 240 -2.86 12.62 11.12
CA GLU A 240 -2.46 13.86 10.45
C GLU A 240 -3.43 14.22 9.31
N SER A 241 -3.56 15.52 9.03
CA SER A 241 -4.46 16.00 7.98
C SER A 241 -4.05 15.46 6.61
N PHE A 242 -5.01 14.91 5.87
CA PHE A 242 -4.79 14.37 4.52
C PHE A 242 -4.12 15.39 3.61
N ASP A 243 -4.63 16.63 3.56
CA ASP A 243 -4.10 17.67 2.65
C ASP A 243 -2.62 18.00 2.92
N VAL A 244 -2.20 17.95 4.19
CA VAL A 244 -0.80 18.22 4.59
C VAL A 244 0.09 17.06 4.17
N VAL A 245 -0.31 15.84 4.54
CA VAL A 245 0.47 14.63 4.24
C VAL A 245 0.57 14.38 2.74
N ASP A 246 -0.51 14.59 2.00
CA ASP A 246 -0.58 14.38 0.55
C ASP A 246 0.24 15.43 -0.21
N LYS A 247 0.18 16.70 0.21
CA LYS A 247 1.07 17.76 -0.32
C LYS A 247 2.54 17.46 -0.08
N ASP A 248 2.91 17.05 1.14
CA ASP A 248 4.28 16.69 1.49
C ASP A 248 4.76 15.48 0.66
N PHE A 249 3.89 14.47 0.52
CA PHE A 249 4.16 13.30 -0.29
C PHE A 249 4.38 13.66 -1.76
N HIS A 250 3.51 14.47 -2.35
CA HIS A 250 3.65 14.93 -3.74
C HIS A 250 4.92 15.76 -3.95
N ALA A 251 5.25 16.66 -3.03
CA ALA A 251 6.52 17.40 -3.08
C ALA A 251 7.73 16.47 -3.01
N ALA A 252 7.68 15.42 -2.17
CA ALA A 252 8.74 14.42 -2.08
C ALA A 252 8.87 13.56 -3.35
N VAL A 253 7.75 13.21 -4.00
CA VAL A 253 7.74 12.49 -5.28
C VAL A 253 8.33 13.35 -6.40
N LEU A 254 7.86 14.60 -6.55
CA LEU A 254 8.38 15.52 -7.58
C LEU A 254 9.89 15.75 -7.42
N LYS A 255 10.34 15.98 -6.17
CA LYS A 255 11.76 16.15 -5.88
C LYS A 255 12.57 14.90 -6.25
N ALA A 256 12.04 13.71 -5.98
CA ALA A 256 12.71 12.46 -6.35
C ALA A 256 12.77 12.26 -7.87
N GLU A 257 11.69 12.56 -8.59
CA GLU A 257 11.66 12.52 -10.05
C GLU A 257 12.65 13.51 -10.67
N GLU A 258 12.78 14.72 -10.10
CA GLU A 258 13.78 15.71 -10.52
C GLU A 258 15.22 15.24 -10.28
N GLU A 259 15.49 14.63 -9.13
CA GLU A 259 16.78 14.03 -8.77
C GLU A 259 17.11 12.84 -9.69
N GLU A 260 16.15 11.96 -9.96
CA GLU A 260 16.31 10.83 -10.88
C GLU A 260 16.56 11.32 -12.31
N ALA A 261 15.80 12.29 -12.81
CA ALA A 261 16.00 12.88 -14.12
C ALA A 261 17.34 13.63 -14.23
N ARG A 262 17.80 14.24 -13.14
CA ARG A 262 19.15 14.84 -13.07
C ARG A 262 20.23 13.78 -13.16
N ALA A 263 20.10 12.69 -12.39
CA ALA A 263 21.04 11.58 -12.41
C ALA A 263 21.08 10.89 -13.79
N ASP A 264 19.93 10.67 -14.42
CA ASP A 264 19.85 10.05 -15.75
C ASP A 264 20.47 10.96 -16.83
N ARG A 265 20.22 12.28 -16.80
CA ARG A 265 20.92 13.24 -17.67
C ARG A 265 22.43 13.20 -17.44
N LEU A 266 22.87 13.20 -16.18
CA LEU A 266 24.29 13.15 -15.82
C LEU A 266 24.96 11.83 -16.26
N ARG A 267 24.20 10.73 -16.26
CA ARG A 267 24.64 9.44 -16.82
C ARG A 267 24.85 9.57 -18.32
N GLU A 268 23.85 10.00 -19.07
CA GLU A 268 23.88 10.02 -20.54
C GLU A 268 24.98 10.90 -21.13
N ARG A 269 25.09 12.16 -20.67
CA ARG A 269 26.07 13.11 -21.23
C ARG A 269 27.41 13.15 -20.49
N GLY A 270 27.50 12.59 -19.29
CA GLY A 270 28.62 12.79 -18.38
C GLY A 270 28.66 14.19 -17.72
N PRO A 271 29.54 14.38 -16.73
CA PRO A 271 29.70 15.65 -16.03
C PRO A 271 30.35 16.72 -16.92
N LYS A 272 29.82 17.95 -16.86
CA LYS A 272 30.32 19.15 -17.55
C LYS A 272 30.87 20.19 -16.57
N THR A 273 30.35 20.21 -15.35
CA THR A 273 30.83 21.08 -14.27
C THR A 273 31.52 20.26 -13.20
N ARG A 274 32.26 20.94 -12.32
CA ARG A 274 32.90 20.31 -11.17
C ARG A 274 31.87 19.77 -10.18
N ASP A 275 30.79 20.51 -9.94
CA ASP A 275 29.72 20.09 -9.03
C ASP A 275 29.03 18.81 -9.52
N GLU A 276 28.79 18.71 -10.83
CA GLU A 276 28.27 17.48 -11.45
C GLU A 276 29.23 16.31 -11.37
N LEU A 277 30.55 16.58 -11.47
CA LEU A 277 31.56 15.56 -11.26
C LEU A 277 31.56 15.10 -9.80
N GLU A 278 31.44 16.01 -8.83
CA GLU A 278 31.36 15.70 -7.41
C GLU A 278 30.09 14.88 -7.10
N GLU A 279 28.94 15.25 -7.66
CA GLU A 279 27.70 14.47 -7.60
C GLU A 279 27.90 13.05 -8.17
N LYS A 280 28.57 12.94 -9.31
CA LYS A 280 28.85 11.64 -9.93
C LYS A 280 29.87 10.80 -9.15
N LEU A 281 30.86 11.43 -8.54
CA LEU A 281 31.84 10.78 -7.67
C LEU A 281 31.18 10.23 -6.41
N LEU A 282 30.23 10.95 -5.81
CA LEU A 282 29.44 10.46 -4.68
C LEU A 282 28.60 9.25 -5.07
N LEU A 283 28.03 9.25 -6.28
CA LEU A 283 27.39 8.06 -6.82
C LEU A 283 28.42 6.94 -6.89
N TRP A 284 29.51 7.08 -7.66
CA TRP A 284 30.56 6.04 -7.80
C TRP A 284 31.09 5.49 -6.48
N GLU A 285 31.33 6.34 -5.49
CA GLU A 285 31.77 5.96 -4.14
C GLU A 285 30.77 5.02 -3.46
N ARG A 286 29.48 5.30 -3.58
CA ARG A 286 28.41 4.46 -3.03
C ARG A 286 28.44 3.03 -3.60
N PHE A 287 29.05 2.81 -4.76
CA PHE A 287 29.19 1.50 -5.42
C PHE A 287 30.58 0.88 -5.29
N GLY A 288 31.44 1.46 -4.44
CA GLY A 288 32.74 0.87 -4.13
C GLY A 288 33.75 0.89 -5.28
N LEU A 289 33.62 1.83 -6.22
CA LEU A 289 34.70 2.12 -7.17
C LEU A 289 35.96 2.55 -6.40
N VAL A 290 37.11 1.99 -6.78
CA VAL A 290 38.39 2.27 -6.12
C VAL A 290 38.93 3.64 -6.56
N ILE A 291 39.81 4.25 -5.76
CA ILE A 291 40.37 5.58 -6.03
C ILE A 291 40.95 5.69 -7.45
N ALA A 292 41.71 4.69 -7.89
CA ALA A 292 42.31 4.75 -9.22
C ALA A 292 41.29 4.67 -10.36
N GLU A 293 40.17 3.95 -10.15
CA GLU A 293 39.04 3.98 -11.10
C GLU A 293 38.43 5.38 -11.12
N HIS A 294 38.21 6.00 -9.95
CA HIS A 294 37.77 7.40 -9.88
C HIS A 294 38.73 8.34 -10.60
N ASP A 295 40.03 8.27 -10.35
CA ASP A 295 41.02 9.15 -10.96
C ASP A 295 41.06 8.96 -12.49
N SER A 296 40.96 7.72 -12.97
CA SER A 296 40.87 7.40 -14.40
C SER A 296 39.61 7.99 -15.04
N LEU A 297 38.47 7.93 -14.34
CA LEU A 297 37.22 8.53 -14.79
C LEU A 297 37.24 10.07 -14.71
N VAL A 298 37.83 10.65 -13.68
CA VAL A 298 38.03 12.11 -13.56
C VAL A 298 38.90 12.63 -14.73
N ALA A 299 39.98 11.90 -15.04
CA ALA A 299 40.85 12.21 -16.17
C ALA A 299 40.14 12.08 -17.53
N LEU A 300 39.21 11.11 -17.68
CA LEU A 300 38.39 10.94 -18.89
C LEU A 300 37.61 12.21 -19.26
N TYR A 301 37.18 12.97 -18.25
CA TYR A 301 36.44 14.22 -18.41
C TYR A 301 37.32 15.47 -18.33
N LYS A 302 38.66 15.31 -18.32
CA LYS A 302 39.66 16.38 -18.29
C LYS A 302 39.54 17.30 -17.07
N PHE A 303 38.95 16.83 -15.99
CA PHE A 303 38.97 17.55 -14.72
C PHE A 303 40.30 17.31 -14.01
N LYS A 304 40.74 18.29 -13.22
CA LYS A 304 41.84 18.08 -12.29
C LYS A 304 41.38 17.07 -11.23
N PRO A 305 42.19 16.07 -10.87
CA PRO A 305 41.91 15.21 -9.73
C PRO A 305 41.55 16.08 -8.53
N ILE A 306 40.38 15.82 -7.94
CA ILE A 306 39.94 16.56 -6.77
C ILE A 306 40.86 16.14 -5.64
N HIS A 307 41.68 17.06 -5.13
CA HIS A 307 42.49 16.81 -3.94
C HIS A 307 41.55 16.50 -2.78
N ARG A 308 41.48 15.22 -2.41
CA ARG A 308 40.69 14.79 -1.26
C ARG A 308 41.57 14.95 -0.01
N PRO A 309 41.12 15.68 1.02
CA PRO A 309 41.89 15.85 2.23
C PRO A 309 42.13 14.47 2.85
N LEU A 310 43.40 14.09 2.97
CA LEU A 310 43.84 12.84 3.62
C LEU A 310 43.67 12.89 5.16
N SER A 311 43.11 13.96 5.71
CA SER A 311 43.08 14.19 7.15
C SER A 311 41.85 13.55 7.80
N GLY A 312 42.11 12.51 8.58
CA GLY A 312 41.21 12.09 9.65
C GLY A 312 41.14 13.21 10.70
N ASP A 313 40.02 13.92 10.75
CA ASP A 313 39.51 14.44 12.00
C ASP A 313 38.59 13.36 12.58
N ASP A 314 39.00 12.79 13.71
CA ASP A 314 38.41 11.60 14.34
C ASP A 314 36.93 11.76 14.75
N ASN A 315 36.37 12.99 14.70
CA ASN A 315 35.06 13.28 15.28
C ASN A 315 33.95 13.73 14.29
N SER A 316 34.21 13.88 12.99
CA SER A 316 33.14 14.22 12.01
C SER A 316 32.91 13.18 10.91
N SER A 317 33.56 12.02 11.01
CA SER A 317 33.58 10.98 9.99
C SER A 317 32.33 10.10 9.99
N SER A 318 31.19 10.63 9.53
CA SER A 318 30.12 9.79 8.96
C SER A 318 30.51 9.42 7.52
N GLY A 319 31.55 8.58 7.41
CA GLY A 319 32.19 8.16 6.15
C GLY A 319 33.26 7.09 6.40
N TYR A 320 33.04 6.20 7.37
CA TYR A 320 33.90 5.09 7.81
C TYR A 320 34.28 4.07 6.71
N GLN A 321 33.94 4.31 5.44
CA GLN A 321 34.25 3.45 4.30
C GLN A 321 35.33 4.00 3.38
N TYR A 322 35.65 5.29 3.45
CA TYR A 322 36.63 5.89 2.54
C TYR A 322 38.03 5.23 2.67
N LEU A 323 38.41 4.75 3.85
CA LEU A 323 39.69 4.07 4.06
C LEU A 323 39.62 2.53 3.89
N ASN A 324 38.43 1.92 3.94
CA ASN A 324 38.28 0.47 3.75
C ASN A 324 38.12 0.07 2.27
N LEU A 325 37.50 0.91 1.44
CA LEU A 325 37.45 0.73 -0.02
C LEU A 325 38.82 0.94 -0.69
N CYS A 326 39.76 1.57 0.02
CA CYS A 326 41.04 2.04 -0.52
C CYS A 326 42.25 1.15 -0.21
N ARG A 327 42.05 -0.05 0.36
CA ARG A 327 43.17 -0.97 0.61
C ARG A 327 43.75 -1.61 -0.66
N TRP A 328 43.08 -1.49 -1.80
CA TRP A 328 43.48 -2.17 -3.03
C TRP A 328 43.46 -1.19 -4.20
N THR A 329 44.64 -0.75 -4.65
CA THR A 329 44.80 -0.15 -5.99
C THR A 329 44.51 -1.22 -7.05
N PRO A 330 44.09 -0.87 -8.28
CA PRO A 330 43.96 -1.82 -9.38
C PRO A 330 45.25 -2.61 -9.63
N ALA A 331 46.41 -2.01 -9.36
CA ALA A 331 47.71 -2.67 -9.43
C ALA A 331 47.92 -3.77 -8.36
N THR A 332 47.16 -3.71 -7.26
CA THR A 332 47.19 -4.69 -6.16
C THR A 332 45.99 -5.66 -6.17
N ARG A 333 44.95 -5.40 -6.98
CA ARG A 333 43.90 -6.40 -7.21
C ARG A 333 44.42 -7.46 -8.17
N PRO A 334 44.07 -8.75 -7.97
CA PRO A 334 44.23 -9.75 -9.03
C PRO A 334 43.56 -9.20 -10.30
N GLN A 335 44.21 -9.33 -11.45
CA GLN A 335 43.52 -8.99 -12.69
C GLN A 335 42.28 -9.87 -12.81
N PRO A 336 41.09 -9.27 -13.01
CA PRO A 336 39.88 -10.06 -13.16
C PRO A 336 40.03 -10.97 -14.38
N THR A 337 39.53 -12.20 -14.27
CA THR A 337 39.36 -13.06 -15.44
C THR A 337 38.36 -12.44 -16.42
N LEU A 338 38.33 -12.91 -17.67
CA LEU A 338 37.37 -12.40 -18.67
C LEU A 338 35.92 -12.51 -18.18
N ALA A 339 35.55 -13.64 -17.57
CA ALA A 339 34.21 -13.86 -17.04
C ALA A 339 33.88 -12.92 -15.86
N GLU A 340 34.83 -12.68 -14.96
CA GLU A 340 34.67 -11.71 -13.87
C GLU A 340 34.54 -10.28 -14.41
N MET A 341 35.30 -9.93 -15.44
CA MET A 341 35.21 -8.61 -16.08
C MET A 341 33.87 -8.42 -16.80
N GLU A 342 33.36 -9.43 -17.50
CA GLU A 342 32.02 -9.42 -18.09
C GLU A 342 30.93 -9.26 -17.02
N ALA A 343 31.08 -9.94 -15.88
CA ALA A 343 30.19 -9.78 -14.72
C ALA A 343 30.25 -8.36 -14.13
N LEU A 344 31.45 -7.76 -14.02
CA LEU A 344 31.61 -6.36 -13.59
C LEU A 344 30.98 -5.37 -14.57
N VAL A 345 31.21 -5.53 -15.87
CA VAL A 345 30.59 -4.70 -16.91
C VAL A 345 29.06 -4.80 -16.85
N LYS A 346 28.55 -6.02 -16.70
CA LYS A 346 27.12 -6.27 -16.52
C LYS A 346 26.61 -5.56 -15.27
N ALA A 347 27.29 -5.69 -14.13
CA ALA A 347 26.92 -5.03 -12.88
C ALA A 347 26.94 -3.49 -13.00
N TRP A 348 27.94 -2.92 -13.67
CA TRP A 348 28.03 -1.47 -13.91
C TRP A 348 26.90 -0.95 -14.80
N ARG A 349 26.53 -1.71 -15.84
CA ARG A 349 25.39 -1.40 -16.72
C ARG A 349 24.06 -1.52 -15.99
N GLU A 350 23.84 -2.64 -15.28
CA GLU A 350 22.59 -2.94 -14.59
C GLU A 350 22.38 -2.04 -13.35
N GLY A 351 23.46 -1.66 -12.66
CA GLY A 351 23.41 -0.71 -11.56
C GLY A 351 23.06 0.72 -11.99
N LEU A 352 23.06 1.00 -13.30
CA LEU A 352 22.82 2.33 -13.90
C LEU A 352 23.80 3.41 -13.43
N ILE A 353 25.03 3.00 -13.07
CA ILE A 353 26.04 3.83 -12.41
C ILE A 353 26.93 4.54 -13.44
N LEU A 354 27.36 3.78 -14.45
CA LEU A 354 28.33 4.19 -15.44
C LEU A 354 27.69 4.24 -16.82
N ASN A 355 28.06 5.23 -17.61
CA ASN A 355 27.72 5.24 -19.03
C ASN A 355 28.69 4.38 -19.84
N GLU A 356 28.32 4.11 -21.09
CA GLU A 356 29.09 3.20 -21.95
C GLU A 356 30.52 3.69 -22.19
N LYS A 357 30.75 5.01 -22.20
CA LYS A 357 32.08 5.60 -22.35
C LYS A 357 32.95 5.36 -21.11
N GLU A 358 32.37 5.49 -19.93
CA GLU A 358 33.01 5.23 -18.63
C GLU A 358 33.33 3.74 -18.48
N ILE A 359 32.38 2.87 -18.83
CA ILE A 359 32.57 1.42 -18.82
C ILE A 359 33.75 1.04 -19.72
N ARG A 360 33.76 1.51 -20.98
CA ARG A 360 34.89 1.24 -21.90
C ARG A 360 36.22 1.72 -21.31
N ARG A 361 36.23 2.91 -20.68
CA ARG A 361 37.44 3.44 -20.07
C ARG A 361 37.96 2.56 -18.92
N LEU A 362 37.07 2.03 -18.09
CA LEU A 362 37.47 1.09 -17.04
C LEU A 362 37.93 -0.25 -17.62
N VAL A 363 37.22 -0.79 -18.61
CA VAL A 363 37.62 -2.02 -19.32
C VAL A 363 39.01 -1.89 -19.94
N GLU A 364 39.32 -0.76 -20.58
CA GLU A 364 40.66 -0.43 -21.09
C GLU A 364 41.71 -0.39 -19.97
N MET A 365 41.37 0.21 -18.83
CA MET A 365 42.27 0.31 -17.67
C MET A 365 42.66 -1.08 -17.12
N TYR A 366 41.76 -2.05 -17.20
CA TYR A 366 42.02 -3.45 -16.84
C TYR A 366 42.68 -4.27 -17.96
N GLY A 367 42.93 -3.70 -19.14
CA GLY A 367 43.59 -4.37 -20.26
C GLY A 367 42.66 -5.13 -21.21
N PHE A 368 41.33 -5.03 -21.03
CA PHE A 368 40.33 -5.81 -21.79
C PHE A 368 39.75 -5.07 -23.03
N GLY A 369 40.21 -3.84 -23.31
CA GLY A 369 39.62 -2.96 -24.33
C GLY A 369 40.37 -2.83 -25.66
N SER A 370 41.54 -3.46 -25.80
CA SER A 370 42.30 -3.38 -27.05
C SER A 370 41.88 -4.52 -27.96
N SER A 371 41.05 -4.22 -28.97
CA SER A 371 40.76 -5.16 -30.05
C SER A 371 42.06 -5.83 -30.52
N PRO A 372 42.16 -7.18 -30.54
CA PRO A 372 43.42 -7.88 -30.88
C PRO A 372 43.92 -7.59 -32.30
N THR A 373 43.13 -6.90 -33.11
CA THR A 373 43.36 -6.66 -34.54
C THR A 373 44.60 -5.82 -34.88
N HIS A 374 45.32 -5.26 -33.90
CA HIS A 374 46.59 -4.56 -34.15
C HIS A 374 47.83 -5.06 -33.41
N GLN A 375 47.76 -6.17 -32.65
CA GLN A 375 48.98 -6.94 -32.36
C GLN A 375 49.32 -7.85 -33.55
N ARG A 376 49.48 -7.23 -34.73
CA ARG A 376 50.28 -7.82 -35.81
C ARG A 376 51.70 -7.86 -35.26
N GLN A 377 52.15 -9.05 -34.88
CA GLN A 377 53.53 -9.33 -34.49
C GLN A 377 54.47 -8.66 -35.50
N ARG A 378 55.01 -7.47 -35.17
CA ARG A 378 56.15 -6.93 -35.88
C ARG A 378 57.32 -7.80 -35.45
N ALA A 379 57.70 -8.70 -36.35
CA ALA A 379 58.96 -9.42 -36.26
C ALA A 379 60.11 -8.43 -35.94
N PRO A 380 61.13 -8.86 -35.18
CA PRO A 380 62.25 -8.01 -34.79
C PRO A 380 63.06 -7.61 -36.04
N SER A 381 62.77 -6.44 -36.58
CA SER A 381 63.58 -5.79 -37.60
C SER A 381 64.88 -5.26 -36.96
N ARG A 382 65.94 -6.02 -37.23
CA ARG A 382 67.38 -5.71 -37.34
C ARG A 382 67.78 -4.22 -37.24
N PRO A 383 68.85 -3.87 -36.50
CA PRO A 383 69.32 -2.49 -36.37
C PRO A 383 70.11 -2.06 -37.61
N SER A 384 69.65 -1.01 -38.30
CA SER A 384 70.45 -0.28 -39.29
C SER A 384 70.99 1.01 -38.67
N ALA A 385 72.28 1.21 -38.86
CA ALA A 385 73.08 2.28 -38.30
C ALA A 385 72.84 3.67 -38.94
N SER A 386 73.23 4.69 -38.15
CA SER A 386 73.78 5.99 -38.57
C SER A 386 72.81 7.11 -38.98
N PRO A 387 73.23 8.40 -39.00
CA PRO A 387 74.06 9.14 -38.03
C PRO A 387 73.55 10.59 -37.75
N LYS A 388 74.14 11.19 -36.69
CA LYS A 388 74.43 12.63 -36.43
C LYS A 388 73.80 13.71 -37.34
N SER A 389 73.09 14.65 -36.72
CA SER A 389 73.26 16.10 -36.97
C SER A 389 72.80 16.94 -35.77
N LYS A 390 73.35 18.14 -35.70
CA LYS A 390 73.55 19.03 -34.53
C LYS A 390 72.40 20.07 -34.38
N PRO A 391 72.42 20.86 -33.29
CA PRO A 391 71.30 21.70 -32.86
C PRO A 391 71.37 23.12 -33.44
N ASP A 392 70.21 23.77 -33.55
CA ASP A 392 70.13 25.23 -33.66
C ASP A 392 69.23 25.81 -32.57
N ALA A 393 69.78 26.81 -31.91
CA ALA A 393 69.12 27.74 -31.02
C ALA A 393 68.38 28.80 -31.84
N HIS A 394 67.30 29.38 -31.30
CA HIS A 394 67.12 30.83 -31.17
C HIS A 394 65.71 31.20 -30.68
N SER A 395 65.70 31.98 -29.58
CA SER A 395 64.97 33.26 -29.41
C SER A 395 63.43 33.26 -29.49
N ASN A 396 62.66 34.15 -28.88
CA ASN A 396 62.82 35.16 -27.84
C ASN A 396 61.39 35.68 -27.59
N SER A 397 61.13 36.17 -26.38
CA SER A 397 60.20 37.28 -26.09
C SER A 397 58.70 37.15 -26.44
N LYS A 398 57.84 37.30 -25.42
CA LYS A 398 57.13 38.58 -25.18
C LYS A 398 56.29 38.54 -23.90
N LYS A 399 56.69 39.39 -22.96
CA LYS A 399 55.90 39.95 -21.85
C LYS A 399 54.77 40.82 -22.41
N ARG A 400 53.58 40.85 -21.77
CA ARG A 400 52.87 42.06 -21.29
C ARG A 400 51.48 41.74 -20.67
N PRO A 401 50.81 42.67 -19.95
CA PRO A 401 50.37 42.46 -18.58
C PRO A 401 48.84 42.46 -18.37
N TYR A 402 48.45 42.24 -17.11
CA TYR A 402 47.13 42.44 -16.50
C TYR A 402 46.45 43.78 -16.87
N PRO A 403 45.11 43.87 -16.73
CA PRO A 403 44.57 44.40 -15.46
C PRO A 403 43.35 43.65 -14.90
N SER A 404 43.24 43.73 -13.58
CA SER A 404 42.06 43.43 -12.76
C SER A 404 41.03 44.57 -12.86
N PRO A 405 39.75 44.32 -12.55
CA PRO A 405 39.14 45.11 -11.48
C PRO A 405 38.25 44.31 -10.53
N ASN A 406 38.63 44.38 -9.26
CA ASN A 406 37.83 44.68 -8.08
C ASN A 406 36.32 44.95 -8.29
N THR A 407 35.43 44.16 -7.67
CA THR A 407 34.29 44.72 -6.91
C THR A 407 33.78 43.73 -5.85
N GLN A 408 33.63 44.27 -4.65
CA GLN A 408 33.09 43.66 -3.44
C GLN A 408 31.57 43.42 -3.55
N ALA A 409 31.06 42.35 -2.96
CA ALA A 409 29.79 42.37 -2.23
C ALA A 409 29.65 41.12 -1.36
N ALA A 410 29.72 41.33 -0.05
CA ALA A 410 29.42 40.35 0.98
C ALA A 410 27.92 40.00 0.97
N LYS A 411 27.60 38.71 1.12
CA LYS A 411 26.37 38.21 1.75
C LYS A 411 26.62 36.77 2.23
N ARG A 412 26.66 36.59 3.55
CA ARG A 412 26.71 35.29 4.23
C ARG A 412 25.42 34.51 3.96
N PRO A 413 25.48 33.22 3.60
CA PRO A 413 24.38 32.30 3.83
C PRO A 413 24.54 31.60 5.18
N ARG A 414 23.42 31.49 5.89
CA ARG A 414 23.26 30.69 7.11
C ARG A 414 23.60 29.22 6.81
N GLN A 415 24.45 28.63 7.65
CA GLN A 415 24.69 27.19 7.70
C GLN A 415 23.40 26.49 8.13
N TYR A 416 22.79 25.75 7.21
CA TYR A 416 21.86 24.69 7.56
C TYR A 416 22.67 23.41 7.72
N HIS A 417 22.70 22.88 8.94
CA HIS A 417 23.21 21.53 9.19
C HIS A 417 22.28 20.53 8.51
N ALA A 418 22.78 19.86 7.46
CA ALA A 418 22.15 18.68 6.90
C ALA A 418 22.28 17.51 7.90
N PRO A 419 21.20 16.76 8.20
CA PRO A 419 21.29 15.60 9.07
C PRO A 419 22.04 14.46 8.36
N GLN A 420 23.05 13.92 9.03
CA GLN A 420 23.84 12.77 8.57
C GLN A 420 22.95 11.51 8.52
N LYS A 421 22.63 11.04 7.31
CA LYS A 421 21.79 9.86 7.03
C LYS A 421 22.64 8.70 6.47
N THR A 422 23.35 7.93 7.30
CA THR A 422 23.97 6.68 6.80
C THR A 422 23.99 5.50 7.79
N LYS A 423 23.48 5.63 9.03
CA LYS A 423 23.27 4.48 9.94
C LYS A 423 21.83 3.94 9.96
N SER A 424 21.04 4.37 8.99
CA SER A 424 19.58 4.31 9.09
C SER A 424 18.96 3.06 8.46
N MET A 425 19.51 2.50 7.39
CA MET A 425 18.73 1.61 6.52
C MET A 425 18.38 0.23 7.13
N GLN A 426 19.35 -0.48 7.74
CA GLN A 426 19.09 -1.76 8.41
C GLN A 426 18.31 -1.59 9.72
N ARG A 427 18.56 -0.50 10.45
CA ARG A 427 17.86 -0.17 11.70
C ARG A 427 16.45 0.39 11.46
N GLU A 428 16.22 1.10 10.35
CA GLU A 428 14.91 1.54 9.89
C GLU A 428 14.10 0.39 9.31
N LEU A 429 14.70 -0.58 8.61
CA LEU A 429 14.00 -1.81 8.24
C LEU A 429 13.55 -2.59 9.49
N GLN A 430 14.39 -2.65 10.53
CA GLN A 430 14.01 -3.25 11.83
C GLN A 430 12.97 -2.40 12.58
N ASN A 431 13.08 -1.07 12.58
CA ASN A 431 12.13 -0.18 13.26
C ASN A 431 10.78 -0.10 12.53
N LEU A 432 10.75 -0.06 11.19
CA LEU A 432 9.54 -0.13 10.38
C LEU A 432 8.87 -1.50 10.51
N ASN A 433 9.64 -2.60 10.59
CA ASN A 433 9.09 -3.92 10.91
C ASN A 433 8.56 -4.01 12.35
N SER A 434 9.17 -3.31 13.32
CA SER A 434 8.67 -3.25 14.71
C SER A 434 7.40 -2.41 14.87
N GLY A 435 7.16 -1.44 13.96
CA GLY A 435 5.91 -0.68 13.89
C GLY A 435 4.78 -1.40 13.14
N PHE A 436 5.11 -2.42 12.33
CA PHE A 436 4.15 -3.23 11.57
C PHE A 436 3.66 -4.48 12.33
N SER A 437 4.08 -4.70 13.58
CA SER A 437 3.70 -5.89 14.38
C SER A 437 2.27 -5.85 14.97
N TRP A 438 1.41 -4.94 14.50
CA TRP A 438 0.00 -4.86 14.91
C TRP A 438 -0.91 -5.27 13.75
N TRP A 439 -0.72 -6.48 13.23
CA TRP A 439 -1.77 -7.18 12.51
C TRP A 439 -2.11 -8.45 13.30
N PRO A 440 -3.36 -8.58 13.81
CA PRO A 440 -3.81 -9.84 14.35
C PRO A 440 -4.01 -10.80 13.19
N SER A 441 -3.18 -11.83 13.12
CA SER A 441 -3.52 -13.05 12.39
C SER A 441 -4.89 -13.51 12.88
N GLY A 442 -5.84 -13.68 11.97
CA GLY A 442 -7.18 -14.11 12.32
C GLY A 442 -7.14 -15.46 13.06
N HIS A 443 -7.72 -15.50 14.24
CA HIS A 443 -8.57 -16.60 14.72
C HIS A 443 -9.33 -16.18 15.99
N THR A 444 -10.62 -16.51 15.97
CA THR A 444 -11.53 -16.75 17.12
C THR A 444 -11.73 -15.62 18.13
N SER A 445 -12.94 -15.09 18.07
CA SER A 445 -13.70 -14.43 19.13
C SER A 445 -13.31 -14.92 20.53
N ASN A 446 -12.56 -14.09 21.26
CA ASN A 446 -12.40 -14.25 22.70
C ASN A 446 -13.15 -13.11 23.37
N THR A 447 -14.28 -13.47 23.98
CA THR A 447 -15.14 -12.65 24.83
C THR A 447 -14.33 -12.12 26.01
N ALA A 448 -14.02 -10.83 26.00
CA ALA A 448 -13.56 -10.13 27.19
C ALA A 448 -14.78 -9.75 28.04
N GLU A 449 -14.92 -10.40 29.19
CA GLU A 449 -15.86 -10.04 30.24
C GLU A 449 -15.60 -8.59 30.71
N MET A 450 -16.62 -7.74 30.57
CA MET A 450 -16.68 -6.46 31.27
C MET A 450 -17.11 -6.70 32.73
N PRO A 451 -16.43 -6.09 33.72
CA PRO A 451 -16.77 -6.27 35.12
C PRO A 451 -18.11 -5.59 35.44
N ARG A 452 -19.00 -6.35 36.08
CA ARG A 452 -20.30 -5.90 36.61
C ARG A 452 -20.08 -4.75 37.61
N TYR A 453 -20.62 -3.58 37.30
CA TYR A 453 -20.79 -2.51 38.29
C TYR A 453 -21.83 -2.96 39.32
N ARG A 454 -21.37 -3.10 40.57
CA ARG A 454 -22.17 -3.40 41.75
C ARG A 454 -22.84 -2.09 42.19
N SER A 455 -24.15 -1.96 42.01
CA SER A 455 -24.92 -0.87 42.60
C SER A 455 -25.05 -1.11 44.11
N GLY A 456 -24.24 -0.39 44.88
CA GLY A 456 -24.35 -0.29 46.33
C GLY A 456 -25.46 0.67 46.72
N ARG A 457 -26.35 0.18 47.58
CA ARG A 457 -27.42 0.88 48.27
C ARG A 457 -26.87 1.52 49.56
N SER A 458 -27.16 2.80 49.81
CA SER A 458 -27.22 3.54 51.11
C SER A 458 -27.04 5.04 50.80
N ARG A 459 -27.84 6.00 51.27
CA ARG A 459 -28.87 6.10 52.31
C ARG A 459 -30.11 6.78 51.74
#